data_AF-A0A397U4P2-F1
#
_entry.id   AF-A0A397U4P2-F1
#
_cell.length_a   1.000
_cell.length_b   1.000
_cell.length_c   1.000
_cell.angle_alpha   90.00
_cell.angle_beta   90.00
_cell.angle_gamma   90.00
#
_symmetry.space_group_name_H-M   'P 1'
#
loop_
_entity.id
_entity.type
_entity.pdbx_description
1 polymer ?
#
loop_
_entity_poly.entity_id
_entity_poly.type
_entity_poly.pdbx_seq_one_letter_code
_entity_poly.pdbx_strand_id
1 'polypeptide(L)'
;MDLRRYNFIRDDDEKILIIDWGYSVSGNENGKFAGALECMPDDILKSLANGEQITHSPSIDLICFVRSFYLMLHGPANSMMEKISFNGPSDFKSRAKNVLDFWSSHGKSDFWEKIYQIANNLNYDDLIKELEALF
;
A
#
# COMPACT_ATOMS: atom_id res chain seq x y z
N MET A 1 4.90 -7.03 -5.51
CA MET A 1 4.19 -6.08 -4.64
C MET A 1 2.97 -5.53 -5.37
N ASP A 2 1.83 -6.22 -5.29
CA ASP A 2 0.55 -5.72 -5.79
C ASP A 2 -0.53 -5.89 -4.71
N LEU A 3 -0.16 -5.82 -3.43
CA LEU A 3 -1.11 -6.05 -2.34
C LEU A 3 -2.00 -4.82 -2.15
N ARG A 4 -3.26 -4.93 -2.51
CA ARG A 4 -4.26 -3.87 -2.38
C ARG A 4 -5.63 -4.42 -2.01
N ARG A 5 -6.57 -3.53 -1.70
CA ARG A 5 -7.96 -3.88 -1.33
C ARG A 5 -8.66 -4.86 -2.29
N TYR A 6 -8.29 -4.85 -3.58
CA TYR A 6 -8.88 -5.74 -4.59
C TYR A 6 -8.33 -7.18 -4.55
N ASN A 7 -7.23 -7.42 -3.83
CA ASN A 7 -6.67 -8.75 -3.62
C ASN A 7 -7.18 -9.43 -2.35
N PHE A 8 -8.11 -8.79 -1.64
CA PHE A 8 -8.73 -9.34 -0.44
C PHE A 8 -10.12 -9.86 -0.77
N ILE A 9 -10.32 -11.16 -0.63
CA ILE A 9 -11.65 -11.79 -0.74
C ILE A 9 -12.02 -12.40 0.60
N ARG A 10 -13.32 -12.58 0.84
CA ARG A 10 -13.81 -13.33 2.00
C ARG A 10 -14.11 -14.77 1.62
N ASP A 11 -13.74 -15.71 2.48
CA ASP A 11 -14.22 -17.09 2.40
C ASP A 11 -15.57 -17.26 3.11
N ASP A 12 -16.10 -18.49 3.07
CA ASP A 12 -17.39 -18.83 3.70
C ASP A 12 -17.34 -18.73 5.25
N ASP A 13 -16.15 -18.69 5.84
CA ASP A 13 -15.93 -18.48 7.29
C ASP A 13 -15.71 -17.00 7.65
N GLU A 14 -15.96 -16.07 6.72
CA GLU A 14 -15.70 -14.62 6.85
C GLU A 14 -14.22 -14.25 7.06
N LYS A 15 -13.29 -15.16 6.78
CA LYS A 15 -11.85 -14.89 6.85
C LYS A 15 -11.39 -14.18 5.58
N ILE A 16 -10.36 -13.34 5.73
CA ILE A 16 -9.74 -12.66 4.60
C ILE A 16 -8.72 -13.60 3.94
N LEU A 17 -8.92 -13.88 2.65
CA LEU A 17 -7.95 -14.54 1.79
C LEU A 17 -7.25 -13.53 0.90
N ILE A 18 -5.93 -13.67 0.78
CA ILE A 18 -5.09 -12.88 -0.14
C ILE A 18 -4.93 -13.66 -1.44
N ILE A 19 -5.28 -13.02 -2.55
CA ILE A 19 -5.18 -13.59 -3.91
C ILE A 19 -4.19 -12.82 -4.78
N ASP A 20 -4.04 -13.27 -6.03
CA ASP A 20 -3.21 -12.64 -7.07
C ASP A 20 -1.72 -12.55 -6.73
N TRP A 21 -1.11 -13.72 -6.58
CA TRP A 21 0.30 -13.88 -6.23
C TRP A 21 1.26 -13.73 -7.43
N GLY A 22 0.80 -13.24 -8.58
CA GLY A 22 1.56 -13.20 -9.83
C GLY A 22 2.84 -12.34 -9.80
N TYR A 23 2.90 -11.40 -8.85
CA TYR A 23 4.07 -10.54 -8.60
C TYR A 23 4.76 -10.83 -7.26
N SER A 24 4.58 -12.02 -6.71
CA SER A 24 5.30 -12.48 -5.53
C SER A 24 6.77 -12.77 -5.86
N VAL A 25 7.66 -12.46 -4.92
CA VAL A 25 9.11 -12.70 -5.03
C VAL A 25 9.60 -13.34 -3.74
N SER A 26 10.68 -14.12 -3.83
CA SER A 26 11.31 -14.74 -2.66
C SER A 26 12.34 -13.81 -2.03
N GLY A 27 11.98 -13.14 -0.92
CA GLY A 27 12.91 -12.32 -0.15
C GLY A 27 13.19 -10.94 -0.76
N ASN A 28 14.40 -10.41 -0.52
CA ASN A 28 14.77 -9.06 -0.93
C ASN A 28 15.39 -9.08 -2.34
N GLU A 29 14.56 -8.84 -3.34
CA GLU A 29 14.99 -8.78 -4.74
C GLU A 29 14.90 -7.34 -5.29
N ASN A 30 15.85 -6.98 -6.16
CA ASN A 30 15.77 -5.74 -6.93
C ASN A 30 15.02 -6.02 -8.22
N GLY A 31 14.06 -5.18 -8.56
CA GLY A 31 13.19 -5.41 -9.71
C GLY A 31 12.65 -4.15 -10.34
N LYS A 32 12.09 -4.31 -11.55
CA LYS A 32 11.22 -3.29 -12.12
C LYS A 32 9.89 -3.32 -11.36
N PHE A 33 9.37 -2.15 -11.05
CA PHE A 33 8.06 -2.02 -10.44
C PHE A 33 6.95 -2.54 -11.38
N ALA A 34 6.07 -3.39 -10.85
CA ALA A 34 4.93 -3.97 -11.56
C ALA A 34 3.64 -3.99 -10.73
N GLY A 35 3.55 -3.12 -9.72
CA GLY A 35 2.49 -3.12 -8.71
C GLY A 35 1.47 -1.99 -8.80
N ALA A 36 0.54 -2.01 -7.85
CA ALA A 36 -0.38 -0.93 -7.52
C ALA A 36 0.31 0.22 -6.79
N LEU A 37 0.24 1.44 -7.34
CA LEU A 37 0.88 2.62 -6.72
C LEU A 37 0.16 3.08 -5.45
N GLU A 38 -1.15 2.94 -5.40
CA GLU A 38 -2.04 3.55 -4.40
C GLU A 38 -1.69 3.18 -2.96
N CYS A 39 -1.11 2.00 -2.74
CA CYS A 39 -0.76 1.49 -1.41
C CYS A 39 0.74 1.51 -1.13
N MET A 40 1.58 1.95 -2.08
CA MET A 40 3.04 1.90 -1.92
C MET A 40 3.51 2.82 -0.80
N PRO A 41 4.53 2.43 -0.01
CA PRO A 41 5.18 3.28 1.00
C PRO A 41 5.75 4.58 0.43
N ASP A 42 5.92 5.59 1.29
CA ASP A 42 6.38 6.93 0.88
C ASP A 42 7.80 6.93 0.29
N ASP A 43 8.70 6.11 0.83
CA ASP A 43 10.07 5.93 0.32
C ASP A 43 10.07 5.27 -1.06
N ILE A 44 9.26 4.22 -1.26
CA ILE A 44 9.07 3.57 -2.56
C ILE A 44 8.48 4.55 -3.57
N LEU A 45 7.45 5.30 -3.20
CA LEU A 45 6.86 6.33 -4.06
C LEU A 45 7.87 7.42 -4.45
N LYS A 46 8.74 7.85 -3.54
CA LYS A 46 9.83 8.80 -3.84
C LYS A 46 10.81 8.22 -4.85
N SER A 47 11.29 6.99 -4.66
CA SER A 47 12.19 6.34 -5.62
C SER A 47 11.55 6.17 -7.00
N LEU A 48 10.28 5.75 -7.05
CA LEU A 48 9.53 5.63 -8.30
C LEU A 48 9.34 7.00 -9.00
N ALA A 49 9.05 8.06 -8.24
CA ALA A 49 8.94 9.42 -8.75
C ALA A 49 10.27 9.96 -9.33
N ASN A 50 11.41 9.46 -8.85
CA ASN A 50 12.73 9.77 -9.40
C ASN A 50 13.11 8.85 -10.58
N GLY A 51 12.45 7.70 -10.73
CA GLY A 51 12.78 6.68 -11.73
C GLY A 51 13.92 5.76 -11.28
N GLU A 52 14.08 5.59 -9.98
CA GLU A 52 15.04 4.69 -9.36
C GLU A 52 14.48 3.25 -9.31
N GLN A 53 15.38 2.28 -9.14
CA GLN A 53 14.97 0.91 -8.82
C GLN A 53 14.53 0.82 -7.36
N ILE A 54 13.71 -0.18 -7.06
CA ILE A 54 13.25 -0.46 -5.71
C ILE A 54 13.78 -1.81 -5.25
N THR A 55 13.99 -1.93 -3.95
CA THR A 55 14.31 -3.19 -3.29
C THR A 55 13.05 -3.69 -2.60
N HIS A 56 12.62 -4.89 -2.96
CA HIS A 56 11.49 -5.54 -2.30
C HIS A 56 11.84 -5.92 -0.86
N SER A 57 10.87 -5.79 0.05
CA SER A 57 11.00 -6.24 1.42
C SER A 57 9.61 -6.50 2.03
N PRO A 58 9.50 -7.39 3.05
CA PRO A 58 8.21 -7.70 3.67
C PRO A 58 7.49 -6.51 4.30
N SER A 59 8.23 -5.48 4.75
CA SER A 59 7.63 -4.29 5.35
C SER A 59 6.79 -3.52 4.32
N ILE A 60 7.22 -3.52 3.06
CA ILE A 60 6.46 -2.87 1.98
C ILE A 60 5.09 -3.53 1.82
N ASP A 61 5.02 -4.86 1.85
CA ASP A 61 3.74 -5.59 1.76
C ASP A 61 2.85 -5.27 2.98
N LEU A 62 3.41 -5.19 4.19
CA LEU A 62 2.63 -4.82 5.39
C LEU A 62 2.12 -3.37 5.34
N ILE A 63 2.92 -2.43 4.87
CA ILE A 63 2.45 -1.04 4.67
C ILE A 63 1.37 -1.00 3.60
N CYS A 64 1.52 -1.76 2.50
CA CYS A 64 0.50 -1.89 1.48
C CYS A 64 -0.82 -2.45 2.05
N PHE A 65 -0.73 -3.45 2.93
CA PHE A 65 -1.86 -4.01 3.65
C PHE A 65 -2.57 -2.93 4.49
N VAL A 66 -1.83 -2.22 5.35
CA VAL A 66 -2.36 -1.13 6.19
C VAL A 66 -3.03 -0.04 5.35
N ARG A 67 -2.37 0.42 4.28
CA ARG A 67 -2.92 1.44 3.37
C ARG A 67 -4.18 0.97 2.68
N SER A 68 -4.29 -0.32 2.38
CA SER A 68 -5.51 -0.90 1.82
C SER A 68 -6.69 -0.81 2.78
N PHE A 69 -6.49 -1.14 4.06
CA PHE A 69 -7.52 -0.97 5.09
C PHE A 69 -7.90 0.50 5.27
N TYR A 70 -6.91 1.40 5.32
CA TYR A 70 -7.17 2.85 5.37
C TYR A 70 -8.12 3.28 4.24
N LEU A 71 -7.82 2.88 3.00
CA LEU A 71 -8.63 3.25 1.84
C LEU A 71 -10.02 2.61 1.85
N MET A 72 -10.16 1.39 2.37
CA MET A 72 -11.45 0.72 2.53
C MET A 72 -12.33 1.42 3.58
N LEU A 73 -11.75 1.80 4.73
CA LEU A 73 -12.47 2.40 5.85
C LEU A 73 -12.86 3.86 5.58
N HIS A 74 -11.92 4.65 5.06
CA HIS A 74 -12.13 6.07 4.87
C HIS A 74 -12.79 6.41 3.55
N GLY A 75 -12.80 5.47 2.59
CA GLY A 75 -13.35 5.65 1.25
C GLY A 75 -13.05 7.04 0.66
N PRO A 76 -11.79 7.56 0.77
CA PRO A 76 -11.49 8.93 0.38
C PRO A 76 -11.96 9.10 -1.05
N ALA A 77 -12.84 10.09 -1.27
CA ALA A 77 -13.66 10.21 -2.47
C ALA A 77 -12.85 9.82 -3.69
N ASN A 78 -13.25 8.71 -4.30
CA ASN A 78 -12.54 8.01 -5.37
C ASN A 78 -11.93 9.01 -6.37
N SER A 79 -12.59 10.13 -6.66
CA SER A 79 -12.07 11.31 -7.37
C SER A 79 -10.66 11.83 -7.03
N MET A 80 -10.14 11.79 -5.79
CA MET A 80 -8.78 12.24 -5.46
C MET A 80 -7.71 11.26 -5.98
N MET A 81 -8.00 9.96 -5.94
CA MET A 81 -7.15 8.92 -6.53
C MET A 81 -7.50 8.62 -7.99
N GLU A 82 -8.74 8.79 -8.43
CA GLU A 82 -9.21 8.65 -9.82
C GLU A 82 -8.73 9.82 -10.69
N LYS A 83 -8.52 11.02 -10.10
CA LYS A 83 -7.80 12.12 -10.76
C LYS A 83 -6.35 11.77 -11.08
N ILE A 84 -5.79 10.74 -10.44
CA ILE A 84 -4.57 10.10 -10.92
C ILE A 84 -4.99 9.26 -12.12
N SER A 85 -5.27 9.92 -13.25
CA SER A 85 -5.68 9.25 -14.47
C SER A 85 -4.64 8.18 -14.82
N PHE A 86 -5.05 6.91 -14.73
CA PHE A 86 -4.23 5.77 -15.14
C PHE A 86 -4.13 5.66 -16.67
N ASN A 87 -4.99 6.40 -17.39
CA ASN A 87 -5.14 6.39 -18.85
C ASN A 87 -4.77 7.75 -19.51
N GLY A 88 -4.19 8.68 -18.75
CA GLY A 88 -3.74 9.99 -19.26
C GLY A 88 -2.27 9.99 -19.67
N PRO A 89 -1.81 11.01 -20.43
CA PRO A 89 -0.41 11.17 -20.83
C PRO A 89 0.54 11.51 -19.66
N SER A 90 0.05 11.51 -18.41
CA SER A 90 0.90 11.69 -17.23
C SER A 90 1.85 10.51 -17.11
N ASP A 91 3.15 10.79 -17.15
CA ASP A 91 4.15 9.76 -16.99
C ASP A 91 4.02 9.09 -15.60
N PHE A 92 4.52 7.86 -15.51
CA PHE A 92 4.49 7.05 -14.29
C PHE A 92 5.08 7.80 -13.08
N LYS A 93 6.05 8.69 -13.29
CA LYS A 93 6.71 9.48 -12.23
C LYS A 93 5.77 10.52 -11.64
N SER A 94 5.04 11.27 -12.48
CA SER A 94 4.01 12.22 -12.04
C SER A 94 2.91 11.52 -11.24
N ARG A 95 2.55 10.29 -11.61
CA ARG A 95 1.56 9.50 -10.86
C ARG A 95 2.08 9.11 -9.48
N ALA A 96 3.32 8.65 -9.37
CA ALA A 96 3.94 8.34 -8.08
C ALA A 96 4.00 9.58 -7.16
N LYS A 97 4.29 10.78 -7.71
CA LYS A 97 4.24 12.04 -6.96
C LYS A 97 2.84 12.36 -6.42
N ASN A 98 1.81 12.24 -7.25
CA ASN A 98 0.44 12.51 -6.81
C ASN A 98 0.00 11.57 -5.67
N VAL A 99 0.38 10.29 -5.74
CA VAL A 99 0.10 9.33 -4.65
C VAL A 99 0.90 9.67 -3.39
N LEU A 100 2.16 10.09 -3.55
CA LEU A 100 2.98 10.55 -2.42
C LEU A 100 2.37 11.78 -1.74
N ASP A 101 1.90 12.75 -2.52
CA ASP A 101 1.26 13.96 -2.01
C ASP A 101 -0.04 13.61 -1.26
N PHE A 102 -0.83 12.66 -1.76
CA PHE A 102 -1.99 12.14 -1.04
C PHE A 102 -1.58 11.60 0.34
N TRP A 103 -0.61 10.67 0.40
CA TRP A 103 -0.17 10.07 1.66
C TRP A 103 0.59 11.02 2.57
N SER A 104 1.11 12.14 2.07
CA SER A 104 1.72 13.18 2.91
C SER A 104 0.72 13.82 3.89
N SER A 105 -0.58 13.80 3.56
CA SER A 105 -1.65 14.43 4.34
C SER A 105 -2.68 13.44 4.90
N HIS A 106 -2.60 12.16 4.55
CA HIS A 106 -3.55 11.12 4.97
C HIS A 106 -2.86 10.03 5.79
N GLY A 107 -3.62 9.39 6.69
CA GLY A 107 -3.08 8.37 7.60
C GLY A 107 -2.00 8.90 8.55
N LYS A 108 -2.11 10.16 9.00
CA LYS A 108 -1.14 10.85 9.88
C LYS A 108 -1.63 11.05 11.33
N SER A 109 -2.68 10.33 11.75
CA SER A 109 -3.04 10.35 13.17
C SER A 109 -2.08 9.48 13.97
N ASP A 110 -1.92 9.75 15.26
CA ASP A 110 -1.10 8.96 16.18
C ASP A 110 -1.38 7.44 16.06
N PHE A 111 -2.64 7.09 15.84
CA PHE A 111 -3.06 5.72 15.61
C PHE A 111 -2.46 5.11 14.34
N TRP A 112 -2.59 5.79 13.19
CA TRP A 112 -2.04 5.29 11.93
C TRP A 112 -0.50 5.30 11.93
N GLU A 113 0.11 6.30 12.55
CA GLU A 113 1.57 6.36 12.73
C GLU A 113 2.09 5.17 13.54
N LYS A 114 1.40 4.83 14.64
CA LYS A 114 1.70 3.63 15.44
C LYS A 114 1.59 2.35 14.59
N ILE A 115 0.51 2.18 13.84
CA ILE A 115 0.34 1.01 12.95
C ILE A 115 1.46 0.93 11.91
N TYR A 116 1.84 2.05 11.29
CA TYR A 116 2.95 2.08 10.34
C TYR A 116 4.29 1.71 10.98
N GLN A 117 4.56 2.13 12.22
CA GLN A 117 5.76 1.73 12.95
C GLN A 117 5.77 0.22 13.21
N ILE A 118 4.65 -0.35 13.64
CA ILE A 118 4.50 -1.79 13.87
C ILE A 118 4.75 -2.58 12.58
N ALA A 119 4.17 -2.14 11.46
CA ALA A 119 4.36 -2.74 10.14
C ALA A 119 5.83 -2.66 9.66
N ASN A 120 6.49 -1.51 9.84
CA ASN A 120 7.92 -1.36 9.51
C ASN A 120 8.82 -2.27 10.34
N ASN A 121 8.45 -2.53 11.60
CA ASN A 121 9.17 -3.43 12.50
C ASN A 121 8.84 -4.92 12.27
N LEU A 122 7.98 -5.24 11.30
CA LEU A 122 7.54 -6.61 11.01
C LEU A 122 6.90 -7.33 12.21
N ASN A 123 6.25 -6.58 13.10
CA ASN A 123 5.57 -7.15 14.26
C ASN A 123 4.11 -7.50 13.89
N TYR A 124 3.94 -8.70 13.32
CA TYR A 124 2.65 -9.18 12.82
C TYR A 124 1.58 -9.31 13.91
N ASP A 125 1.94 -9.79 15.10
CA ASP A 125 0.99 -10.03 16.18
C ASP A 125 0.36 -8.72 16.67
N ASP A 126 1.18 -7.68 16.88
CA ASP A 126 0.64 -6.38 17.28
C ASP A 126 -0.03 -5.68 16.11
N LEU A 127 0.41 -5.91 14.87
CA LEU A 127 -0.27 -5.35 13.69
C LEU A 127 -1.70 -5.88 13.58
N ILE A 128 -1.90 -7.19 13.77
CA ILE A 128 -3.22 -7.82 13.76
C ILE A 128 -4.09 -7.23 14.86
N LYS A 129 -3.60 -7.15 16.11
CA LYS A 129 -4.38 -6.60 17.24
C LYS A 129 -4.84 -5.17 16.99
N GLU A 130 -3.96 -4.31 16.47
CA GLU A 130 -4.32 -2.91 16.21
C GLU A 130 -5.30 -2.78 15.04
N LEU A 131 -5.17 -3.63 14.01
CA LEU A 131 -6.11 -3.65 12.88
C LEU A 131 -7.47 -4.24 13.26
N GLU A 132 -7.52 -5.24 14.15
CA GLU A 132 -8.78 -5.75 14.69
C GLU A 132 -9.53 -4.69 15.49
N ALA A 133 -8.82 -3.81 16.21
CA ALA A 133 -9.42 -2.70 16.95
C ALA A 133 -10.08 -1.62 16.05
N LEU A 134 -9.92 -1.70 14.72
CA LEU A 134 -10.62 -0.83 13.77
C LEU A 134 -12.08 -1.27 13.50
N PHE A 135 -12.46 -2.49 13.89
CA PHE A 135 -13.76 -3.11 13.64
C PHE A 135 -14.49 -3.48 14.94
#